data_AF-A0A1N5TFR6-F1
#
_entry.id   AF-A0A1N5TFR6-F1
#
_cell.length_a   1.000
_cell.length_b   1.000
_cell.length_c   1.000
_cell.angle_alpha   90.00
_cell.angle_beta   90.00
_cell.angle_gamma   90.00
#
_symmetry.space_group_name_H-M   'P 1'
#
loop_
_entity.id
_entity.type
_entity.pdbx_description
1 polymer ?
#
loop_
_entity_poly.entity_id
_entity_poly.type
_entity_poly.pdbx_seq_one_letter_code
_entity_poly.pdbx_strand_id
1 'polypeptide(L)'
;MSSTRKLYAEDLEIKFNEYGRGYMHAQNVEGSKGFAIWPLSLSAEDCFGTKIWSLDIPKPQVWLEFEVEDIKKASEEMKRKGYKLLLDSFEEPYDQIVSRFLSPE
;
A
#
# COMPACT_ATOMS: atom_id res chain seq x y z
N MET A 1 22.63 -0.64 -0.43
CA MET A 1 21.28 -0.73 -1.02
C MET A 1 20.46 -1.75 -0.26
N SER A 2 19.14 -1.57 -0.13
CA SER A 2 18.29 -2.57 0.52
C SER A 2 18.23 -3.85 -0.32
N SER A 3 18.08 -5.01 0.33
CA SER A 3 17.90 -6.31 -0.35
C SER A 3 16.71 -6.29 -1.33
N THR A 4 15.65 -5.55 -0.99
CA THR A 4 14.48 -5.32 -1.85
C THR A 4 14.84 -4.63 -3.16
N ARG A 5 15.63 -3.53 -3.11
CA ARG A 5 16.02 -2.81 -4.34
C ARG A 5 16.88 -3.69 -5.24
N LYS A 6 17.81 -4.44 -4.66
CA LYS A 6 18.63 -5.39 -5.41
C LYS A 6 17.74 -6.39 -6.16
N LEU A 7 16.82 -7.04 -5.44
CA LEU A 7 15.94 -8.05 -6.05
C LEU A 7 15.12 -7.47 -7.21
N TYR A 8 14.34 -6.41 -6.95
CA TYR A 8 13.36 -5.96 -7.94
C TYR A 8 13.96 -5.09 -9.05
N ALA A 9 14.92 -4.22 -8.75
CA ALA A 9 15.46 -3.28 -9.75
C ALA A 9 16.65 -3.84 -10.53
N GLU A 10 17.48 -4.70 -9.92
CA GLU A 10 18.65 -5.29 -10.58
C GLU A 10 18.37 -6.70 -11.06
N ASP A 11 18.04 -7.62 -10.14
CA ASP A 11 17.96 -9.05 -10.49
C ASP A 11 16.73 -9.37 -11.36
N LEU A 12 15.63 -8.63 -11.16
CA LEU A 12 14.40 -8.71 -11.98
C LEU A 12 14.29 -7.57 -13.02
N GLU A 13 15.26 -6.66 -13.06
CA GLU A 13 15.36 -5.57 -14.05
C GLU A 13 14.09 -4.69 -14.21
N ILE A 14 13.28 -4.55 -13.15
CA ILE A 14 12.10 -3.68 -13.19
C ILE A 14 12.57 -2.22 -13.21
N LYS A 15 12.12 -1.50 -14.23
CA LYS A 15 12.40 -0.06 -14.38
C LYS A 15 11.47 0.74 -13.49
N PHE A 16 12.02 1.35 -12.44
CA PHE A 16 11.31 2.22 -11.53
C PHE A 16 11.58 3.71 -11.81
N ASN A 17 10.58 4.54 -11.50
CA ASN A 17 10.76 5.96 -11.24
C ASN A 17 10.79 6.20 -9.73
N GLU A 18 11.66 7.11 -9.26
CA GLU A 18 11.80 7.47 -7.85
C GLU A 18 11.16 8.83 -7.57
N TYR A 19 10.27 8.90 -6.60
CA TYR A 19 9.52 10.13 -6.24
C TYR A 19 10.03 10.74 -4.91
N GLY A 20 11.19 10.28 -4.45
CA GLY A 20 11.82 10.72 -3.20
C GLY A 20 11.38 9.89 -2.00
N ARG A 21 12.06 10.13 -0.86
CA ARG A 21 11.84 9.40 0.42
C ARG A 21 11.98 7.87 0.32
N GLY A 22 12.60 7.36 -0.74
CA GLY A 22 12.76 5.93 -1.01
C GLY A 22 11.52 5.25 -1.60
N TYR A 23 10.48 6.00 -1.98
CA TYR A 23 9.35 5.46 -2.74
C TYR A 23 9.75 5.32 -4.22
N MET A 24 9.61 4.11 -4.74
CA MET A 24 9.89 3.79 -6.14
C MET A 24 8.67 3.09 -6.73
N HIS A 25 8.25 3.49 -7.93
CA HIS A 25 7.10 2.89 -8.58
C HIS A 25 7.37 2.60 -10.07
N ALA A 26 6.69 1.59 -10.60
CA ALA A 26 6.75 1.14 -11.97
C ALA A 26 5.31 0.92 -12.46
N GLN A 27 4.99 1.44 -13.64
CA GLN A 27 3.67 1.28 -14.28
C GLN A 27 3.71 0.31 -15.48
N ASN A 28 4.91 -0.10 -15.91
CA ASN A 28 5.11 -0.96 -17.07
C ASN A 28 5.51 -2.38 -16.65
N VAL A 29 4.79 -2.97 -15.69
CA VAL A 29 4.97 -4.37 -15.28
C VAL A 29 3.77 -5.16 -15.78
N GLU A 30 4.00 -6.05 -16.76
CA GLU A 30 2.93 -6.87 -17.33
C GLU A 30 2.23 -7.70 -16.24
N GLY A 31 0.90 -7.70 -16.26
CA GLY A 31 0.07 -8.37 -15.24
C GLY A 31 -0.25 -7.54 -14.00
N SER A 32 0.32 -6.34 -13.83
CA SER A 32 -0.07 -5.40 -12.78
C SER A 32 -0.42 -4.02 -13.33
N LYS A 33 -1.37 -3.33 -12.68
CA LYS A 33 -1.63 -1.91 -12.94
C LYS A 33 -0.54 -0.99 -12.38
N GLY A 34 0.16 -1.46 -11.36
CA GLY A 34 1.24 -0.72 -10.71
C GLY A 34 2.07 -1.64 -9.82
N PHE A 35 3.36 -1.37 -9.74
CA PHE A 35 4.25 -2.06 -8.81
C PHE A 35 5.12 -1.04 -8.09
N ALA A 36 5.28 -1.17 -6.79
CA ALA A 36 6.03 -0.21 -6.01
C ALA A 36 6.87 -0.88 -4.93
N ILE A 37 8.01 -0.26 -4.65
CA ILE A 37 8.73 -0.45 -3.40
C ILE A 37 8.32 0.71 -2.50
N TRP A 38 7.45 0.38 -1.54
CA TRP A 38 6.90 1.33 -0.59
C TRP A 38 7.56 1.15 0.79
N PRO A 39 8.32 2.14 1.29
CA PRO A 39 8.89 2.03 2.63
C PRO A 39 7.79 1.96 3.69
N LEU A 40 7.94 1.05 4.67
CA LEU A 40 6.98 0.86 5.77
C LEU A 40 6.66 2.16 6.53
N SER A 41 7.62 3.08 6.62
CA SER A 41 7.41 4.38 7.27
C SER A 41 6.50 5.31 6.49
N LEU A 42 6.46 5.20 5.16
CA LEU A 42 5.50 5.95 4.33
C LEU A 42 4.12 5.32 4.46
N SER A 43 4.03 3.98 4.32
CA SER A 43 2.76 3.27 4.53
C SER A 43 2.16 3.51 5.92
N ALA A 44 2.99 3.66 6.95
CA ALA A 44 2.55 4.06 8.28
C ALA A 44 2.01 5.50 8.31
N GLU A 45 2.67 6.43 7.61
CA GLU A 45 2.24 7.83 7.53
C GLU A 45 0.90 7.94 6.82
N ASP A 46 0.72 7.18 5.74
CA ASP A 46 -0.53 7.15 4.98
C ASP A 46 -1.67 6.42 5.72
N CYS A 47 -1.38 5.50 6.64
CA CYS A 47 -2.40 4.83 7.46
C CYS A 47 -2.72 5.56 8.77
N PHE A 48 -1.73 6.18 9.41
CA PHE A 48 -1.82 6.61 10.82
C PHE A 48 -1.40 8.07 11.04
N GLY A 49 -0.94 8.78 10.00
CA GLY A 49 -0.40 10.14 10.13
C GLY A 49 0.97 10.21 10.81
N THR A 50 1.65 9.07 11.01
CA THR A 50 2.97 8.98 11.65
C THR A 50 3.88 8.01 10.92
N LYS A 51 5.20 8.27 10.93
CA LYS A 51 6.21 7.41 10.29
C LYS A 51 6.44 6.06 10.98
N ILE A 52 5.78 5.83 12.11
CA ILE A 52 5.98 4.64 12.95
C ILE A 52 4.80 3.71 12.75
N TRP A 53 5.08 2.51 12.22
CA TRP A 53 4.10 1.43 12.22
C TRP A 53 3.88 0.96 13.66
N SER A 54 2.64 0.96 14.13
CA SER A 54 2.31 0.56 15.50
C SER A 54 2.81 -0.86 15.81
N LEU A 55 3.36 -1.07 17.00
CA LEU A 55 3.81 -2.39 17.45
C LEU A 55 2.63 -3.34 17.75
N ASP A 56 1.45 -2.79 17.99
CA ASP A 56 0.23 -3.55 18.28
C ASP A 56 -0.45 -4.06 16.99
N ILE A 57 0.07 -3.69 15.82
CA ILE A 57 -0.46 -4.05 14.52
C ILE A 57 0.61 -4.87 13.78
N PRO A 58 0.29 -6.09 13.28
CA PRO A 58 1.22 -6.87 12.48
C PRO A 58 1.83 -6.04 11.35
N LYS A 59 3.13 -6.18 11.11
CA LYS A 59 3.81 -5.46 10.03
C LYS A 59 3.43 -6.12 8.70
N PRO A 60 2.85 -5.38 7.75
CA PRO A 60 2.51 -5.95 6.45
C PRO A 60 3.80 -6.30 5.70
N GLN A 61 3.78 -7.42 4.98
CA GLN A 61 4.86 -7.83 4.10
C GLN A 61 4.61 -7.42 2.64
N VAL A 62 3.34 -7.27 2.29
CA VAL A 62 2.88 -6.92 0.94
C VAL A 62 1.73 -5.92 1.09
N TRP A 63 1.61 -5.04 0.10
CA TRP A 63 0.49 -4.13 -0.06
C TRP A 63 -0.18 -4.41 -1.41
N LEU A 64 -1.48 -4.69 -1.39
CA LEU A 64 -2.28 -4.99 -2.57
C LEU A 64 -3.41 -3.98 -2.68
N GLU A 65 -3.58 -3.43 -3.87
CA GLU A 65 -4.62 -2.43 -4.14
C GLU A 65 -5.59 -2.97 -5.18
N PHE A 66 -6.87 -2.85 -4.86
CA PHE A 66 -7.97 -3.25 -5.73
C PHE A 66 -8.82 -2.03 -6.02
N GLU A 67 -8.95 -1.69 -7.29
CA GLU A 67 -9.93 -0.71 -7.73
C GLU A 67 -11.33 -1.31 -7.62
N VAL A 68 -12.24 -0.58 -6.98
CA VAL A 68 -13.64 -0.94 -6.85
C VAL A 68 -14.51 0.24 -7.27
N GLU A 69 -15.72 -0.05 -7.71
CA GLU A 69 -16.67 0.97 -8.18
C GLU A 69 -17.13 1.92 -7.06
N ASP A 70 -17.31 1.40 -5.84
CA ASP A 70 -17.76 2.16 -4.67
C ASP A 70 -17.00 1.72 -3.41
N ILE A 71 -16.07 2.56 -2.97
CA ILE A 71 -15.23 2.32 -1.79
C ILE A 71 -16.05 2.29 -0.50
N LYS A 72 -17.05 3.16 -0.35
CA LYS A 72 -17.86 3.20 0.87
C LYS A 72 -18.63 1.90 1.03
N LYS A 73 -19.26 1.43 -0.05
CA LYS A 73 -19.98 0.15 -0.06
C LYS A 73 -19.06 -1.03 0.19
N ALA A 74 -17.86 -1.05 -0.42
CA ALA A 74 -16.87 -2.10 -0.17
C ALA A 74 -16.41 -2.12 1.30
N SER A 75 -16.16 -0.95 1.89
CA SER A 75 -15.72 -0.82 3.29
C SER A 75 -16.78 -1.30 4.29
N GLU A 76 -18.04 -0.96 4.06
CA GLU A 76 -19.14 -1.49 4.89
C GLU A 76 -19.26 -3.02 4.80
N GLU A 77 -19.07 -3.59 3.60
CA GLU A 77 -19.06 -5.04 3.41
C GLU A 77 -17.94 -5.71 4.22
N MET A 78 -16.73 -5.14 4.18
CA MET A 78 -15.57 -5.67 4.91
C MET A 78 -15.78 -5.59 6.42
N LYS A 79 -16.32 -4.48 6.93
CA LYS A 79 -16.69 -4.34 8.35
C LYS A 79 -17.77 -5.37 8.74
N ARG A 80 -18.80 -5.57 7.92
CA ARG A 80 -19.86 -6.55 8.17
C ARG A 80 -19.32 -7.99 8.24
N LYS A 81 -18.27 -8.28 7.47
CA LYS A 81 -17.55 -9.57 7.51
C LYS A 81 -16.59 -9.70 8.70
N GLY A 82 -16.44 -8.68 9.53
CA GLY A 82 -15.61 -8.69 10.74
C GLY A 82 -14.18 -8.20 10.53
N TYR A 83 -13.84 -7.67 9.35
CA TYR A 83 -12.51 -7.09 9.13
C TYR A 83 -12.41 -5.71 9.78
N LYS A 84 -11.28 -5.46 10.46
CA LYS A 84 -10.97 -4.17 11.04
C LYS A 84 -10.22 -3.30 10.03
N LEU A 85 -10.82 -2.17 9.66
CA LEU A 85 -10.17 -1.19 8.80
C LEU A 85 -9.14 -0.36 9.60
N LEU A 86 -7.97 -0.15 9.01
CA LEU A 86 -6.96 0.81 9.45
C LEU A 86 -7.35 2.23 9.03
N LEU A 87 -7.88 2.36 7.82
CA LEU A 87 -8.51 3.57 7.29
C LEU A 87 -9.84 3.21 6.65
N ASP A 88 -10.86 4.03 6.92
CA ASP A 88 -12.22 3.84 6.42
C ASP A 88 -12.62 5.05 5.55
N SER A 89 -12.76 4.78 4.26
CA SER A 89 -13.24 5.69 3.23
C SER A 89 -12.58 7.07 3.29
N PHE A 90 -11.25 7.09 3.44
CA PHE A 90 -10.46 8.29 3.62
C PHE A 90 -10.13 8.92 2.26
N GLU A 91 -10.38 10.23 2.15
CA GLU A 91 -10.03 11.02 0.96
C GLU A 91 -8.57 11.49 1.07
N GLU A 92 -7.71 10.98 0.20
CA GLU A 92 -6.30 11.34 0.16
C GLU A 92 -6.07 12.65 -0.62
N PRO A 93 -4.95 13.35 -0.37
CA PRO A 93 -4.63 14.62 -1.04
C PRO A 93 -4.45 14.54 -2.58
N TYR A 94 -4.54 13.34 -3.14
CA TYR A 94 -4.34 13.05 -4.56
C TYR A 94 -5.66 12.69 -5.27
N ASP A 95 -6.79 13.18 -4.76
CA ASP A 95 -8.14 12.97 -5.30
C ASP A 95 -8.55 11.49 -5.41
N GLN A 96 -8.17 10.68 -4.43
CA GLN A 96 -8.59 9.29 -4.32
C GLN A 96 -9.22 8.99 -2.96
N ILE A 97 -10.21 8.11 -2.94
CA ILE A 97 -10.82 7.61 -1.70
C ILE A 97 -10.33 6.18 -1.50
N VAL A 98 -9.76 5.91 -0.33
CA VAL A 98 -9.17 4.60 -0.02
C VAL A 98 -9.72 4.04 1.28
N SER A 99 -9.69 2.72 1.39
CA SER A 99 -9.85 2.01 2.65
C SER A 99 -8.78 0.95 2.74
N ARG A 100 -8.25 0.76 3.95
CA ARG A 100 -7.09 -0.09 4.18
C ARG A 100 -7.38 -1.02 5.34
N PHE A 101 -6.96 -2.27 5.24
CA PHE A 101 -7.06 -3.26 6.32
C PHE A 101 -5.93 -4.28 6.14
N LEU A 102 -5.69 -5.07 7.19
CA LEU A 102 -4.75 -6.19 7.10
C LEU A 102 -5.49 -7.47 6.75
N SER A 103 -4.94 -8.21 5.78
CA SER A 103 -5.29 -9.61 5.57
C SER A 103 -4.76 -10.48 6.74
N PRO A 104 -5.25 -11.73 6.90
CA PRO A 104 -5.03 -12.52 8.11
C PRO A 104 -3.62 -13.05 8.37
N GLU A 105 -2.65 -12.83 7.49
CA GLU A 105 -1.30 -13.41 7.55
C GLU A 105 -0.37 -12.79 8.61
#